data_AF-A0A2E2AXJ5-F1
#
_entry.id   AF-A0A2E2AXJ5-F1
#
_cell.length_a   1.000
_cell.length_b   1.000
_cell.length_c   1.000
_cell.angle_alpha   90.00
_cell.angle_beta   90.00
_cell.angle_gamma   90.00
#
_symmetry.space_group_name_H-M   'P 1'
#
loop_
_entity.id
_entity.type
_entity.pdbx_description
1 polymer ?
#
loop_
_entity_poly.entity_id
_entity_poly.type
_entity_poly.pdbx_seq_one_letter_code
_entity_poly.pdbx_strand_id
1 'polypeptide(L)'
;MNYLAQRLLCLLLLVGLTVFTGCKSSTPAGQATGEPGDQSTQTTAIPTPEPETSAVMDTNPQPPVEGDAVVALPPAESATPVAEDVPAADVKAEVVEPVGAPPLWSLKYPASKEQFAGDLDMTVIQDRKSIKITNRTVKTYNDVQVWVNQRYVTRVDSIPAGKTTSVALKLLMNQYGEKYPVPGLFRPDRSFPALLVELVEPNTNQRHRLIVQKTHSQF
;
A
#
# COMPACT_ATOMS: atom_id res chain seq x y z
N MET A 1 33.22 30.88 11.46
CA MET A 1 33.83 29.67 12.04
C MET A 1 33.83 28.59 10.98
N ASN A 2 35.01 28.10 10.61
CA ASN A 2 35.29 27.50 9.31
C ASN A 2 34.83 26.04 9.19
N TYR A 3 33.87 25.79 8.29
CA TYR A 3 33.37 24.48 7.88
C TYR A 3 34.48 23.48 7.47
N LEU A 4 35.62 24.01 7.00
CA LEU A 4 36.77 23.22 6.58
C LEU A 4 37.45 22.51 7.76
N ALA A 5 37.52 23.15 8.94
CA ALA A 5 38.16 22.58 10.13
C ALA A 5 37.34 21.40 10.69
N GLN A 6 36.01 21.48 10.61
CA GLN A 6 35.12 20.44 11.12
C GLN A 6 35.09 19.20 10.21
N ARG A 7 35.27 19.36 8.90
CA ARG A 7 35.42 18.22 7.98
C ARG A 7 36.77 17.52 8.14
N LEU A 8 37.87 18.24 8.37
CA LEU A 8 39.18 17.62 8.59
C LEU A 8 39.23 16.79 9.88
N LEU A 9 38.57 17.27 10.95
CA LEU A 9 38.51 16.56 12.23
C LEU A 9 37.67 15.26 12.14
N CYS A 10 36.55 15.26 11.40
CA CYS A 10 35.76 14.05 11.19
C CYS A 10 36.49 13.00 10.34
N LEU A 11 37.31 13.42 9.38
CA LEU A 11 38.03 12.48 8.51
C LEU A 11 39.19 11.81 9.24
N LEU A 12 39.83 12.50 10.19
CA LEU A 12 40.87 11.92 11.05
C LEU A 12 40.32 10.91 12.07
N LEU A 13 39.08 11.08 12.56
CA LEU A 13 38.45 10.12 13.47
C LEU A 13 38.03 8.81 12.78
N LEU A 14 37.74 8.84 11.47
CA LEU A 14 37.30 7.66 10.72
C LEU A 14 38.43 6.72 10.32
N VAL A 15 39.66 7.23 10.15
CA VAL A 15 40.83 6.40 9.77
C VAL A 15 41.47 5.73 10.99
N GLY A 16 41.25 6.23 12.21
CA GLY A 16 41.83 5.67 13.43
C GLY A 16 41.17 4.39 13.97
N LEU A 17 40.04 3.95 13.41
CA LEU A 17 39.25 2.83 13.97
C LEU A 17 39.34 1.50 13.19
N THR A 18 40.26 1.37 12.24
CA THR A 18 40.45 0.15 11.42
C THR A 18 41.58 -0.77 11.90
N VAL A 19 42.06 -0.61 13.14
CA VAL A 19 43.04 -1.52 13.73
C VAL A 19 42.54 -1.97 15.09
N PHE A 20 41.77 -3.08 15.13
CA PHE A 20 41.64 -4.07 16.20
C PHE A 20 40.26 -4.74 16.14
N THR A 21 40.19 -5.94 15.55
CA THR A 21 39.63 -7.15 16.17
C THR A 21 39.76 -8.31 15.19
N GLY A 22 40.85 -9.05 15.33
CA GLY A 22 40.94 -10.43 14.88
C GLY A 22 40.45 -11.41 15.96
N CYS A 23 40.47 -12.70 15.61
CA CYS A 23 40.17 -13.89 16.41
C CYS A 23 38.67 -14.17 16.64
N LYS A 24 38.13 -15.40 16.57
CA LYS A 24 38.71 -16.73 16.34
C LYS A 24 37.56 -17.76 16.14
N SER A 25 37.83 -18.76 15.31
CA SER A 25 37.52 -20.20 15.46
C SER A 25 36.08 -20.74 15.64
N SER A 26 35.75 -21.63 14.68
CA SER A 26 35.27 -23.02 14.82
C SER A 26 33.90 -23.31 15.46
N THR A 27 33.05 -24.04 14.71
CA THR A 27 32.09 -25.04 15.23
C THR A 27 31.62 -25.94 14.07
N PRO A 28 31.35 -27.24 14.30
CA PRO A 28 31.83 -28.33 13.46
C PRO A 28 30.84 -28.86 12.42
N ALA A 29 31.41 -29.65 11.50
CA ALA A 29 30.70 -30.51 10.58
C ALA A 29 29.80 -31.51 11.33
N GLY A 30 28.49 -31.31 11.18
CA GLY A 30 27.45 -32.27 11.55
C GLY A 30 27.03 -33.06 10.32
N GLN A 31 27.45 -34.32 10.31
CA GLN A 31 27.15 -35.38 9.37
C GLN A 31 25.65 -35.72 9.39
N ALA A 32 24.97 -35.60 8.25
CA ALA A 32 23.62 -36.14 8.05
C ALA A 32 23.65 -37.08 6.83
N THR A 33 23.78 -38.37 7.15
CA THR A 33 23.48 -39.50 6.27
C THR A 33 21.97 -39.72 6.30
N GLY A 34 21.30 -39.69 5.15
CA GLY A 34 19.85 -39.90 5.06
C GLY A 34 19.35 -39.96 3.63
N GLU A 35 19.38 -41.18 3.07
CA GLU A 35 18.51 -41.79 2.05
C GLU A 35 18.20 -41.09 0.70
N PRO A 36 18.49 -41.76 -0.42
CA PRO A 36 17.94 -41.42 -1.73
C PRO A 36 16.53 -42.02 -1.87
N GLY A 37 15.51 -41.19 -1.66
CA GLY A 37 14.10 -41.54 -1.93
C GLY A 37 13.73 -41.26 -3.38
N ASP A 38 13.16 -42.28 -4.02
CA ASP A 38 12.78 -42.39 -5.43
C ASP A 38 12.13 -41.15 -6.07
N GLN A 39 12.70 -40.73 -7.20
CA GLN A 39 12.08 -39.81 -8.14
C GLN A 39 11.04 -40.56 -8.98
N SER A 40 9.79 -40.56 -8.52
CA SER A 40 8.65 -40.87 -9.40
C SER A 40 8.40 -39.70 -10.34
N THR A 41 8.75 -39.88 -11.60
CA THR A 41 8.39 -39.05 -12.74
C THR A 41 6.88 -39.14 -13.01
N GLN A 42 6.11 -38.16 -12.52
CA GLN A 42 4.73 -37.96 -12.99
C GLN A 42 4.75 -37.15 -14.29
N THR A 43 4.71 -37.88 -15.42
CA THR A 43 4.31 -37.38 -16.73
C THR A 43 2.86 -36.92 -16.65
N THR A 44 2.63 -35.61 -16.49
CA THR A 44 1.29 -35.03 -16.60
C THR A 44 1.00 -34.76 -18.07
N ALA A 45 -0.01 -35.45 -18.61
CA ALA A 45 -0.48 -35.31 -19.98
C ALA A 45 -0.95 -33.87 -20.25
N ILE A 46 -0.53 -33.34 -21.39
CA ILE A 46 -0.95 -32.03 -21.93
C ILE A 46 -2.39 -32.20 -22.45
N PRO A 47 -3.39 -31.48 -21.92
CA PRO A 47 -4.72 -31.47 -22.51
C PRO A 47 -4.73 -30.63 -23.80
N THR A 48 -5.12 -31.28 -24.89
CA THR A 48 -5.47 -30.69 -26.19
C THR A 48 -6.58 -29.65 -26.02
N PRO A 49 -6.42 -28.39 -26.48
CA PRO A 49 -7.54 -27.46 -26.58
C PRO A 49 -8.43 -27.83 -27.78
N GLU A 50 -9.72 -28.02 -27.52
CA GLU A 50 -10.77 -28.15 -28.54
C GLU A 50 -10.96 -26.82 -29.31
N PRO A 51 -11.31 -26.89 -30.61
CA PRO A 51 -11.53 -25.71 -31.44
C PRO A 51 -12.93 -25.10 -31.24
N GLU A 52 -12.92 -23.76 -31.22
CA GLU A 52 -13.91 -22.80 -31.73
C GLU A 52 -15.41 -23.16 -31.74
N THR A 53 -16.21 -22.31 -31.12
CA THR A 53 -17.60 -22.08 -31.55
C THR A 53 -17.82 -20.60 -31.75
N SER A 54 -17.80 -20.23 -33.04
CA SER A 54 -18.32 -18.99 -33.60
C SER A 54 -19.84 -18.88 -33.42
N ALA A 55 -20.34 -17.65 -33.59
CA ALA A 55 -21.74 -17.20 -33.61
C ALA A 55 -22.26 -16.72 -32.23
N VAL A 56 -23.09 -15.68 -32.11
CA VAL A 56 -24.12 -15.17 -33.01
C VAL A 56 -24.24 -13.65 -32.84
N MET A 57 -24.44 -13.02 -34.00
CA MET A 57 -24.85 -11.66 -34.29
C MET A 57 -26.26 -11.38 -33.73
N ASP A 58 -26.44 -10.35 -32.90
CA ASP A 58 -27.79 -9.83 -32.61
C ASP A 58 -27.81 -8.31 -32.68
N THR A 59 -28.40 -7.82 -33.76
CA THR A 59 -28.69 -6.42 -34.04
C THR A 59 -29.91 -6.00 -33.22
N ASN A 60 -29.71 -5.17 -32.19
CA ASN A 60 -30.81 -4.54 -31.46
C ASN A 60 -31.17 -3.19 -32.12
N PRO A 61 -32.34 -3.03 -32.76
CA PRO A 61 -32.78 -1.76 -33.32
C PRO A 61 -33.22 -0.80 -32.21
N GLN A 62 -32.58 0.36 -32.15
CA GLN A 62 -32.94 1.45 -31.25
C GLN A 62 -34.19 2.16 -31.78
N PRO A 63 -35.25 2.38 -30.97
CA PRO A 63 -36.42 3.15 -31.40
C PRO A 63 -36.11 4.66 -31.47
N PRO A 64 -36.85 5.41 -32.31
CA PRO A 64 -36.73 6.86 -32.40
C PRO A 64 -37.36 7.51 -31.16
N VAL A 65 -36.62 8.40 -30.49
CA VAL A 65 -37.14 9.27 -29.43
C VAL A 65 -37.56 10.58 -30.09
N GLU A 66 -38.84 10.68 -30.43
CA GLU A 66 -39.55 11.95 -30.69
C GLU A 66 -40.03 12.53 -29.35
N GLY A 67 -40.07 13.87 -29.24
CA GLY A 67 -41.04 14.53 -28.38
C GLY A 67 -40.50 15.62 -27.47
N ASP A 68 -40.61 16.85 -27.96
CA ASP A 68 -40.52 18.14 -27.27
C ASP A 68 -41.10 18.19 -25.85
N ALA A 69 -40.38 18.88 -24.96
CA ALA A 69 -40.98 19.76 -23.96
C ALA A 69 -39.97 20.82 -23.53
N VAL A 70 -39.99 21.96 -24.23
CA VAL A 70 -39.26 23.18 -23.88
C VAL A 70 -39.93 23.79 -22.65
N VAL A 71 -39.50 23.39 -21.45
CA VAL A 71 -39.90 24.05 -20.20
C VAL A 71 -38.90 25.17 -19.92
N ALA A 72 -39.41 26.41 -19.98
CA ALA A 72 -38.66 27.62 -19.70
C ALA A 72 -38.06 27.59 -18.29
N LEU A 73 -36.73 27.67 -18.22
CA LEU A 73 -35.97 27.86 -16.98
C LEU A 73 -36.18 29.29 -16.45
N PRO A 74 -36.42 29.46 -15.13
CA PRO A 74 -36.35 30.77 -14.50
C PRO A 74 -34.91 31.33 -14.53
N PRO A 75 -34.75 32.66 -14.51
CA PRO A 75 -33.43 33.30 -14.57
C PRO A 75 -32.57 32.87 -13.40
N ALA A 76 -31.41 32.29 -13.73
CA ALA A 76 -30.37 31.93 -12.80
C ALA A 76 -29.89 33.18 -12.06
N GLU A 77 -30.18 33.23 -10.76
CA GLU A 77 -29.60 34.20 -9.84
C GLU A 77 -28.11 33.85 -9.70
N SER A 78 -27.28 34.68 -10.32
CA SER A 78 -25.82 34.58 -10.32
C SER A 78 -25.26 34.79 -8.92
N ALA A 79 -25.38 33.79 -8.05
CA ALA A 79 -24.59 33.69 -6.85
C ALA A 79 -23.17 33.27 -7.26
N THR A 80 -22.28 34.24 -7.42
CA THR A 80 -20.84 34.01 -7.57
C THR A 80 -20.37 33.21 -6.35
N PRO A 81 -19.99 31.92 -6.47
CA PRO A 81 -19.37 31.24 -5.35
C PRO A 81 -18.01 31.90 -5.17
N VAL A 82 -17.86 32.65 -4.08
CA VAL A 82 -16.55 33.08 -3.59
C VAL A 82 -15.84 31.78 -3.21
N ALA A 83 -15.07 31.25 -4.16
CA ALA A 83 -14.16 30.14 -3.92
C ALA A 83 -13.03 30.70 -3.05
N GLU A 84 -13.25 30.69 -1.74
CA GLU A 84 -12.13 30.77 -0.80
C GLU A 84 -11.23 29.57 -1.08
N ASP A 85 -10.06 29.88 -1.65
CA ASP A 85 -8.96 28.96 -1.88
C ASP A 85 -8.42 28.50 -0.52
N VAL A 86 -9.16 27.63 0.15
CA VAL A 86 -8.71 26.98 1.39
C VAL A 86 -7.63 25.99 0.95
N PRO A 87 -6.36 26.24 1.29
CA PRO A 87 -5.28 25.35 0.88
C PRO A 87 -5.60 23.94 1.36
N ALA A 88 -5.42 22.96 0.48
CA ALA A 88 -5.64 21.55 0.78
C ALA A 88 -4.72 21.12 1.93
N ALA A 89 -5.16 21.36 3.16
CA ALA A 89 -4.43 21.00 4.35
C ALA A 89 -4.32 19.47 4.40
N ASP A 90 -3.09 18.98 4.39
CA ASP A 90 -2.79 17.56 4.54
C ASP A 90 -3.41 17.07 5.86
N VAL A 91 -4.43 16.22 5.76
CA VAL A 91 -5.05 15.60 6.94
C VAL A 91 -4.10 14.49 7.40
N LYS A 92 -3.43 14.75 8.51
CA LYS A 92 -2.63 13.74 9.19
C LYS A 92 -3.58 12.70 9.77
N ALA A 93 -3.42 11.44 9.39
CA ALA A 93 -4.19 10.37 10.01
C ALA A 93 -3.86 10.33 11.50
N GLU A 94 -4.87 10.56 12.33
CA GLU A 94 -4.82 10.16 13.73
C GLU A 94 -4.95 8.63 13.79
N VAL A 95 -4.28 8.03 14.76
CA VAL A 95 -4.39 6.59 15.01
C VAL A 95 -5.18 6.47 16.29
N VAL A 96 -6.49 6.30 16.17
CA VAL A 96 -7.32 5.92 17.30
C VAL A 96 -7.35 4.41 17.34
N GLU A 97 -6.80 3.81 18.39
CA GLU A 97 -7.09 2.40 18.65
C GLU A 97 -8.54 2.32 19.16
N PRO A 98 -9.46 1.66 18.45
CA PRO A 98 -10.83 1.55 18.93
C PRO A 98 -10.83 0.74 20.23
N VAL A 99 -11.53 1.24 21.24
CA VAL A 99 -11.65 0.55 22.53
C VAL A 99 -12.25 -0.84 22.29
N GLY A 100 -11.47 -1.90 22.56
CA GLY A 100 -11.88 -3.29 22.38
C GLY A 100 -11.59 -3.89 21.01
N ALA A 101 -10.97 -3.15 20.08
CA ALA A 101 -10.56 -3.73 18.81
C ALA A 101 -9.33 -4.65 19.00
N PRO A 102 -9.21 -5.75 18.23
CA PRO A 102 -8.08 -6.67 18.34
C PRO A 102 -6.75 -5.92 18.16
N PRO A 103 -5.66 -6.30 18.83
CA PRO A 103 -4.38 -5.67 18.59
C PRO A 103 -3.92 -5.90 17.15
N LEU A 104 -3.22 -4.93 16.53
CA LEU A 104 -2.85 -4.99 15.10
C LEU A 104 -2.08 -6.26 14.73
N TRP A 105 -1.22 -6.76 15.61
CA TRP A 105 -0.43 -7.98 15.41
C TRP A 105 -1.26 -9.27 15.41
N SER A 106 -2.49 -9.24 15.93
CA SER A 106 -3.39 -10.40 15.89
C SER A 106 -4.22 -10.49 14.61
N LEU A 107 -4.20 -9.44 13.79
CA LEU A 107 -4.97 -9.37 12.56
C LEU A 107 -4.35 -10.31 11.51
N LYS A 108 -5.19 -11.14 10.89
CA LYS A 108 -4.80 -11.99 9.76
C LYS A 108 -5.17 -11.30 8.46
N TYR A 109 -4.26 -11.40 7.49
CA TYR A 109 -4.53 -10.90 6.14
C TYR A 109 -5.72 -11.67 5.53
N PRO A 110 -6.77 -10.97 5.05
CA PRO A 110 -7.93 -11.61 4.44
C PRO A 110 -7.56 -12.10 3.03
N ALA A 111 -6.96 -13.28 2.92
CA ALA A 111 -6.41 -13.80 1.67
C ALA A 111 -7.47 -14.31 0.67
N SER A 112 -8.73 -14.44 1.10
CA SER A 112 -9.76 -15.12 0.29
C SER A 112 -10.14 -14.32 -0.96
N LYS A 113 -10.63 -15.02 -1.98
CA LYS A 113 -11.11 -14.39 -3.22
C LYS A 113 -12.47 -13.73 -3.03
N GLU A 114 -13.35 -14.29 -2.22
CA GLU A 114 -14.69 -13.73 -1.97
C GLU A 114 -14.62 -12.39 -1.23
N GLN A 115 -13.52 -12.14 -0.53
CA GLN A 115 -13.25 -10.88 0.16
C GLN A 115 -12.78 -9.78 -0.81
N PHE A 116 -12.39 -10.11 -2.05
CA PHE A 116 -11.93 -9.11 -3.00
C PHE A 116 -13.09 -8.36 -3.63
N ALA A 117 -13.23 -7.07 -3.31
CA ALA A 117 -14.30 -6.21 -3.79
C ALA A 117 -13.87 -5.29 -4.94
N GLY A 118 -12.71 -5.55 -5.56
CA GLY A 118 -12.20 -4.82 -6.72
C GLY A 118 -11.22 -3.70 -6.38
N ASP A 119 -10.90 -2.91 -7.40
CA ASP A 119 -9.94 -1.80 -7.30
C ASP A 119 -10.70 -0.51 -6.96
N LEU A 120 -10.14 0.30 -6.06
CA LEU A 120 -10.63 1.64 -5.76
C LEU A 120 -9.81 2.68 -6.51
N ASP A 121 -10.47 3.74 -7.00
CA ASP A 121 -9.78 4.93 -7.54
C ASP A 121 -9.19 5.77 -6.39
N MET A 122 -8.19 5.19 -5.75
CA MET A 122 -7.33 5.84 -4.77
C MET A 122 -5.90 5.65 -5.21
N THR A 123 -5.13 6.73 -5.21
CA THR A 123 -3.71 6.69 -5.55
C THR A 123 -2.88 6.68 -4.29
N VAL A 124 -1.79 5.92 -4.34
CA VAL A 124 -0.88 5.74 -3.22
C VAL A 124 0.52 6.13 -3.64
N ILE A 125 1.11 7.08 -2.91
CA ILE A 125 2.49 7.50 -3.09
C ILE A 125 3.24 7.20 -1.79
N GLN A 126 4.29 6.38 -1.88
CA GLN A 126 5.17 6.14 -0.75
C GLN A 126 6.27 7.22 -0.69
N ASP A 127 6.44 7.77 0.50
CA ASP A 127 7.57 8.62 0.89
C ASP A 127 8.47 7.86 1.89
N ARG A 128 9.61 8.43 2.28
CA ARG A 128 10.61 7.80 3.16
C ARG A 128 10.07 7.36 4.53
N LYS A 129 9.05 8.06 5.06
CA LYS A 129 8.52 7.83 6.43
C LYS A 129 7.01 7.65 6.49
N SER A 130 6.32 7.80 5.37
CA SER A 130 4.85 7.78 5.31
C SER A 130 4.37 7.32 3.94
N ILE A 131 3.12 6.88 3.89
CA ILE A 131 2.37 6.63 2.67
C ILE A 131 1.29 7.71 2.58
N LYS A 132 1.21 8.39 1.43
CA LYS A 132 0.15 9.34 1.13
C LYS A 132 -0.91 8.64 0.28
N ILE A 133 -2.15 8.64 0.75
CA ILE A 133 -3.29 8.01 0.10
C ILE A 133 -4.24 9.12 -0.34
N THR A 134 -4.42 9.31 -1.65
CA THR A 134 -5.37 10.29 -2.19
C THR A 134 -6.65 9.57 -2.60
N ASN A 135 -7.74 9.86 -1.90
CA ASN A 135 -9.04 9.29 -2.22
C ASN A 135 -9.73 10.11 -3.32
N ARG A 136 -9.85 9.56 -4.53
CA ARG A 136 -10.52 10.23 -5.67
C ARG A 136 -11.97 9.80 -5.83
N THR A 137 -12.46 8.92 -4.95
CA THR A 137 -13.85 8.49 -4.94
C THR A 137 -14.73 9.51 -4.21
N VAL A 138 -16.05 9.35 -4.34
CA VAL A 138 -17.06 10.14 -3.61
C VAL A 138 -17.36 9.60 -2.20
N LYS A 139 -16.88 8.39 -1.87
CA LYS A 139 -17.13 7.73 -0.58
C LYS A 139 -16.01 8.09 0.41
N THR A 140 -16.40 8.41 1.63
CA THR A 140 -15.48 8.48 2.77
C THR A 140 -15.40 7.11 3.42
N TYR A 141 -14.19 6.65 3.73
CA TYR A 141 -13.93 5.36 4.37
C TYR A 141 -13.52 5.60 5.81
N ASN A 142 -14.26 5.04 6.76
CA ASN A 142 -13.99 5.21 8.18
C ASN A 142 -13.62 3.87 8.82
N ASP A 143 -12.77 3.92 9.85
CA ASP A 143 -12.27 2.76 10.59
C ASP A 143 -11.82 1.63 9.66
N VAL A 144 -10.83 1.92 8.81
CA VAL A 144 -10.32 0.97 7.83
C VAL A 144 -8.95 0.46 8.18
N GLN A 145 -8.65 -0.75 7.73
CA GLN A 145 -7.32 -1.35 7.85
C GLN A 145 -6.57 -1.16 6.54
N VAL A 146 -5.43 -0.49 6.61
CA VAL A 146 -4.53 -0.34 5.46
C VAL A 146 -3.45 -1.40 5.55
N TRP A 147 -3.45 -2.30 4.56
CA TRP A 147 -2.47 -3.37 4.41
C TRP A 147 -1.43 -2.99 3.35
N VAL A 148 -0.15 -3.21 3.68
CA VAL A 148 0.98 -2.98 2.78
C VAL A 148 1.72 -4.29 2.57
N ASN A 149 1.89 -4.66 1.30
CA ASN A 149 2.54 -5.88 0.84
C ASN A 149 1.99 -7.15 1.53
N GLN A 150 0.69 -7.18 1.84
CA GLN A 150 -0.02 -8.28 2.52
C GLN A 150 0.58 -8.70 3.88
N ARG A 151 1.49 -7.89 4.44
CA ARG A 151 2.29 -8.25 5.61
C ARG A 151 2.13 -7.29 6.75
N TYR A 152 2.08 -5.99 6.44
CA TYR A 152 2.02 -4.94 7.45
C TYR A 152 0.65 -4.28 7.42
N VAL A 153 0.08 -4.04 8.59
CA VAL A 153 -1.24 -3.43 8.75
C VAL A 153 -1.18 -2.26 9.72
N THR A 154 -2.02 -1.26 9.47
CA THR A 154 -2.37 -0.21 10.43
C THR A 154 -3.85 0.10 10.33
N ARG A 155 -4.45 0.64 11.39
CA ARG A 155 -5.78 1.25 11.34
C ARG A 155 -5.66 2.72 10.92
N VAL A 156 -6.67 3.17 10.18
CA VAL A 156 -6.84 4.56 9.77
C VAL A 156 -8.28 4.96 10.06
N ASP A 157 -8.45 6.00 10.88
CA ASP A 157 -9.75 6.40 11.39
C ASP A 157 -10.68 6.90 10.27
N SER A 158 -10.14 7.69 9.35
CA SER A 158 -10.89 8.21 8.21
C SER A 158 -9.99 8.52 7.02
N ILE A 159 -10.48 8.18 5.83
CA ILE A 159 -9.93 8.57 4.53
C ILE A 159 -11.03 9.36 3.80
N PRO A 160 -11.08 10.70 3.98
CA PRO A 160 -12.15 11.53 3.43
C PRO A 160 -12.13 11.55 1.91
N ALA A 161 -13.32 11.62 1.30
CA ALA A 161 -13.48 11.77 -0.14
C ALA A 161 -12.79 13.06 -0.65
N GLY A 162 -12.07 12.95 -1.77
CA GLY A 162 -11.38 14.06 -2.41
C GLY A 162 -10.15 14.60 -1.65
N LYS A 163 -9.66 13.89 -0.62
CA LYS A 163 -8.54 14.36 0.22
C LYS A 163 -7.37 13.37 0.23
N THR A 164 -6.19 13.89 0.57
CA THR A 164 -4.98 13.10 0.80
C THR A 164 -4.81 12.85 2.29
N THR A 165 -4.72 11.58 2.66
CA THR A 165 -4.46 11.12 4.02
C THR A 165 -3.03 10.62 4.13
N SER A 166 -2.28 11.13 5.11
CA SER A 166 -0.88 10.72 5.34
C SER A 166 -0.80 9.71 6.49
N VAL A 167 -0.31 8.51 6.19
CA VAL A 167 -0.17 7.39 7.12
C VAL A 167 1.32 7.15 7.41
N ALA A 168 1.74 7.26 8.66
CA ALA A 168 3.16 7.09 8.99
C ALA A 168 3.58 5.61 8.98
N LEU A 169 4.66 5.29 8.27
CA LEU A 169 5.16 3.92 8.11
C LEU A 169 5.48 3.25 9.45
N LYS A 170 5.97 4.01 10.42
CA LYS A 170 6.33 3.51 11.76
C LYS A 170 5.16 2.91 12.56
N LEU A 171 3.91 3.18 12.14
CA LEU A 171 2.70 2.70 12.78
C LEU A 171 2.29 1.32 12.26
N LEU A 172 2.77 0.96 11.07
CA LEU A 172 2.49 -0.33 10.48
C LEU A 172 3.20 -1.44 11.25
N MET A 173 2.46 -2.51 11.48
CA MET A 173 2.91 -3.67 12.25
C MET A 173 2.51 -4.96 11.53
N ASN A 174 3.34 -6.00 11.63
CA ASN A 174 3.03 -7.30 11.05
C ASN A 174 2.44 -8.28 12.08
N GLN A 175 2.09 -9.48 11.62
CA GLN A 175 1.52 -10.55 12.47
C GLN A 175 2.45 -11.04 13.60
N TYR A 176 3.74 -10.69 13.56
CA TYR A 176 4.73 -11.01 14.58
C TYR A 176 4.97 -9.85 15.55
N GLY A 177 4.24 -8.74 15.41
CA GLY A 177 4.44 -7.52 16.21
C GLY A 177 5.66 -6.69 15.77
N GLU A 178 6.29 -7.01 14.64
CA GLU A 178 7.41 -6.23 14.13
C GLU A 178 6.88 -4.98 13.41
N LYS A 179 7.49 -3.83 13.71
CA LYS A 179 7.17 -2.56 13.05
C LYS A 179 7.79 -2.50 11.66
N TYR A 180 7.19 -1.71 10.77
CA TYR A 180 7.76 -1.43 9.47
C TYR A 180 9.17 -0.83 9.60
N PRO A 181 10.16 -1.29 8.81
CA PRO A 181 11.50 -0.72 8.83
C PRO A 181 11.48 0.69 8.23
N VAL A 182 11.75 1.69 9.06
CA VAL A 182 11.85 3.11 8.65
C VAL A 182 13.29 3.58 8.87
N PRO A 183 13.88 4.34 7.92
CA PRO A 183 15.22 4.89 8.08
C PRO A 183 15.34 5.78 9.33
N GLY A 184 16.47 5.66 10.02
CA GLY A 184 16.82 6.47 11.19
C GLY A 184 18.15 7.18 10.99
N LEU A 185 18.52 8.11 11.89
CA LEU A 185 19.75 8.91 11.77
C LEU A 185 21.03 8.07 11.60
N PHE A 186 21.07 6.89 12.24
CA PHE A 186 22.20 5.94 12.18
C PHE A 186 21.78 4.55 11.69
N ARG A 187 20.59 4.42 11.11
CA ARG A 187 20.10 3.15 10.58
C ARG A 187 19.99 3.27 9.07
N PRO A 188 20.65 2.38 8.29
CA PRO A 188 20.51 2.39 6.85
C PRO A 188 19.04 2.23 6.48
N ASP A 189 18.66 2.82 5.36
CA ASP A 189 17.31 2.65 4.83
C ASP A 189 17.09 1.18 4.45
N ARG A 190 16.22 0.51 5.20
CA ARG A 190 15.76 -0.86 4.94
C ARG A 190 14.27 -0.87 4.60
N SER A 191 13.70 0.29 4.25
CA SER A 191 12.31 0.36 3.82
C SER A 191 12.14 -0.40 2.50
N PHE A 192 11.08 -1.18 2.44
CA PHE A 192 10.71 -1.86 1.20
C PHE A 192 9.81 -0.93 0.38
N PRO A 193 9.83 -1.03 -0.96
CA PRO A 193 8.81 -0.38 -1.76
C PRO A 193 7.43 -0.97 -1.44
N ALA A 194 6.41 -0.12 -1.32
CA ALA A 194 5.01 -0.50 -1.22
C ALA A 194 4.56 -0.94 -2.61
N LEU A 195 4.65 -2.24 -2.90
CA LEU A 195 4.26 -2.80 -4.21
C LEU A 195 2.76 -3.03 -4.31
N LEU A 196 2.13 -3.31 -3.17
CA LEU A 196 0.70 -3.55 -3.04
C LEU A 196 0.19 -2.82 -1.80
N VAL A 197 -0.84 -2.01 -1.97
CA VAL A 197 -1.57 -1.38 -0.86
C VAL A 197 -3.03 -1.71 -1.02
N GLU A 198 -3.63 -2.20 0.06
CA GLU A 198 -5.01 -2.65 0.10
C GLU A 198 -5.72 -2.04 1.30
N LEU A 199 -7.01 -1.73 1.12
CA LEU A 199 -7.90 -1.22 2.15
C LEU A 199 -8.89 -2.32 2.49
N VAL A 200 -9.01 -2.64 3.78
CA VAL A 200 -9.95 -3.63 4.28
C VAL A 200 -10.95 -2.92 5.20
N GLU A 201 -12.23 -3.02 4.87
CA GLU A 201 -13.32 -2.53 5.71
C GLU A 201 -13.65 -3.62 6.76
N PRO A 202 -13.42 -3.42 8.07
CA PRO A 202 -13.60 -4.47 9.07
C PRO A 202 -15.06 -4.92 9.22
N ASN A 203 -16.01 -4.02 8.93
CA ASN A 203 -17.45 -4.30 9.05
C ASN A 203 -17.96 -5.26 7.98
N THR A 204 -17.48 -5.12 6.74
CA THR A 204 -17.91 -5.95 5.60
C THR A 204 -16.88 -7.02 5.24
N ASN A 205 -15.67 -6.93 5.80
CA ASN A 205 -14.52 -7.74 5.48
C ASN A 205 -14.16 -7.70 3.98
N GLN A 206 -14.51 -6.62 3.30
CA GLN A 206 -14.18 -6.39 1.90
C GLN A 206 -12.79 -5.78 1.79
N ARG A 207 -11.99 -6.34 0.87
CA ARG A 207 -10.64 -5.93 0.52
C ARG A 207 -10.65 -5.27 -0.84
N HIS A 208 -10.19 -4.03 -0.86
CA HIS A 208 -10.02 -3.23 -2.06
C HIS A 208 -8.55 -2.99 -2.36
N ARG A 209 -8.18 -3.02 -3.63
CA ARG A 209 -6.81 -2.67 -4.05
C ARG A 209 -6.72 -1.20 -4.39
N LEU A 210 -5.61 -0.56 -4.02
CA LEU A 210 -5.30 0.82 -4.37
C LEU A 210 -4.23 0.88 -5.46
N ILE A 211 -4.21 1.99 -6.20
CA ILE A 211 -3.28 2.21 -7.30
C ILE A 211 -1.99 2.81 -6.75
N VAL A 212 -0.92 2.02 -6.71
CA VAL A 212 0.40 2.48 -6.27
C VAL A 212 1.10 3.24 -7.41
N GLN A 213 1.50 4.48 -7.14
CA GLN A 213 2.33 5.28 -8.03
C GLN A 213 3.80 5.18 -7.63
N LYS A 214 4.64 4.76 -8.58
CA LYS A 214 6.09 4.73 -8.39
C LYS A 214 6.66 6.14 -8.53
N THR A 215 7.06 6.73 -7.42
CA THR A 215 7.82 7.99 -7.44
C THR A 215 9.21 7.69 -8.02
N HIS A 216 9.54 8.27 -9.18
CA HIS A 216 10.83 8.08 -9.87
C HIS A 216 12.06 8.60 -9.09
N SER A 217 11.89 9.06 -7.86
CA SER A 217 12.88 9.90 -7.16
C SER A 217 13.86 9.13 -6.26
N GLN A 218 13.98 7.81 -6.36
CA GLN A 218 14.86 7.04 -5.47
C GLN A 218 15.76 6.07 -6.21
N PHE A 219 16.79 6.62 -6.85
CA PHE A 219 18.10 5.99 -7.03
C PHE A 219 19.17 7.01 -6.63
#